data_AF-A0A8J2HYV7-F1
#
_entry.id   AF-A0A8J2HYV7-F1
#
_cell.length_a   1.000
_cell.length_b   1.000
_cell.length_c   1.000
_cell.angle_alpha   90.00
_cell.angle_beta   90.00
_cell.angle_gamma   90.00
#
_symmetry.space_group_name_H-M   'P 1'
#
loop_
_entity.id
_entity.type
_entity.pdbx_description
1 polymer ?
#
loop_
_entity_poly.entity_id
_entity_poly.type
_entity_poly.pdbx_seq_one_letter_code
_entity_poly.pdbx_strand_id
1 'polypeptide(L)'
;METIRGLLWKPTPEEQKRKCNALVRQNVRKLDRDIQQLKATEQKTKTLIQQSSKRAQRNPSMAKQANQDVRIFARELIRVRKQNNRLMTSKAQLNSVQMQVNEAFSVRKIEGSIKASTGIMKDVNSLVRLPELTGTMRELSSELMKAGIIEEMLDDTLGENEMLEGEADEAEEEVDKVLSEVLKDRLPPSKAKEEELPSAPQAEEEEEDDQAEMLAQMRGRLEALKS
;
A
#
# COMPACT_ATOMS: atom_id res chain seq x y z
N MET A 1 -39.11 27.64 -0.14
CA MET A 1 -38.61 28.89 0.49
C MET A 1 -37.09 29.05 0.40
N GLU A 2 -36.31 27.96 0.27
CA GLU A 2 -34.84 28.03 0.20
C GLU A 2 -34.28 28.51 -1.16
N THR A 3 -34.99 28.29 -2.26
CA THR A 3 -34.50 28.55 -3.63
C THR A 3 -34.39 30.02 -4.02
N ILE A 4 -35.18 30.91 -3.41
CA ILE A 4 -35.14 32.36 -3.70
C ILE A 4 -34.10 33.09 -2.84
N ARG A 5 -33.81 32.58 -1.62
CA ARG A 5 -32.78 33.17 -0.75
C ARG A 5 -31.36 32.89 -1.23
N GLY A 6 -31.09 31.70 -1.78
CA GLY A 6 -29.75 31.33 -2.26
C GLY A 6 -29.25 32.12 -3.46
N LEU A 7 -30.13 32.82 -4.20
CA LEU A 7 -29.77 33.65 -5.35
C LEU A 7 -29.39 35.09 -4.95
N LEU A 8 -29.83 35.55 -3.78
CA LEU A 8 -29.66 36.93 -3.31
C LEU A 8 -28.72 37.05 -2.10
N TRP A 9 -28.47 35.96 -1.36
CA TRP A 9 -27.63 35.96 -0.16
C TRP A 9 -26.57 34.85 -0.16
N LYS A 10 -25.41 35.14 0.42
CA LYS A 10 -24.33 34.17 0.62
C LYS A 10 -24.85 32.97 1.43
N PRO A 11 -24.42 31.73 1.11
CA PRO A 11 -24.88 30.54 1.82
C PRO A 11 -24.54 30.63 3.31
N THR A 12 -25.46 30.16 4.14
CA THR A 12 -25.28 30.15 5.59
C THR A 12 -24.16 29.17 5.99
N PRO A 13 -23.50 29.36 7.15
CA PRO A 13 -22.50 28.42 7.63
C PRO A 13 -23.02 26.98 7.78
N GLU A 14 -24.30 26.81 8.13
CA GLU A 14 -24.93 25.49 8.23
C GLU A 14 -25.14 24.85 6.85
N GLU A 15 -25.52 25.62 5.84
CA GLU A 15 -25.60 25.15 4.45
C GLU A 15 -24.22 24.76 3.90
N GLN A 16 -23.19 25.58 4.17
CA GLN A 16 -21.80 25.27 3.81
C GLN A 16 -21.32 23.98 4.48
N LYS A 17 -21.57 23.81 5.79
CA LYS A 17 -21.26 22.58 6.54
C LYS A 17 -21.96 21.37 5.94
N ARG A 18 -23.25 21.50 5.59
CA ARG A 18 -24.03 20.41 5.00
C ARG A 18 -23.50 20.04 3.62
N LYS A 19 -23.14 21.01 2.79
CA LYS A 19 -22.55 20.80 1.47
C LYS A 19 -21.19 20.10 1.56
N CYS A 20 -20.28 20.60 2.40
CA CYS A 20 -18.96 19.98 2.61
C CYS A 20 -19.10 18.53 3.10
N ASN A 21 -19.95 18.27 4.09
CA ASN A 21 -20.20 16.92 4.59
C ASN A 21 -20.83 16.00 3.54
N ALA A 22 -21.71 16.51 2.69
CA ALA A 22 -22.31 15.74 1.60
C ALA A 22 -21.25 15.30 0.59
N LEU A 23 -20.35 16.21 0.18
CA LEU A 23 -19.23 15.92 -0.72
C LEU A 23 -18.29 14.87 -0.11
N VAL A 24 -17.89 15.03 1.15
CA VAL A 24 -17.00 14.06 1.82
C VAL A 24 -17.67 12.68 1.89
N ARG A 25 -18.94 12.59 2.30
CA ARG A 25 -19.67 11.31 2.37
C ARG A 25 -19.83 10.64 1.01
N GLN A 26 -20.06 11.40 -0.05
CA GLN A 26 -20.14 10.87 -1.42
C GLN A 26 -18.82 10.23 -1.83
N ASN A 27 -17.71 10.88 -1.52
CA ASN A 27 -16.37 10.36 -1.82
C ASN A 27 -16.02 9.13 -1.02
N VAL A 28 -16.31 9.10 0.29
CA VAL A 28 -16.13 7.91 1.13
C VAL A 28 -16.88 6.71 0.55
N ARG A 29 -18.14 6.88 0.15
CA ARG A 29 -18.94 5.80 -0.48
C ARG A 29 -18.42 5.38 -1.85
N LYS A 30 -17.74 6.27 -2.57
CA LYS A 30 -17.09 5.92 -3.84
C LYS A 30 -15.88 5.03 -3.56
N LEU A 31 -14.99 5.47 -2.66
CA LEU A 31 -13.83 4.68 -2.25
C LEU A 31 -14.23 3.32 -1.68
N ASP A 32 -15.28 3.24 -0.87
CA ASP A 32 -15.75 1.96 -0.32
C ASP A 32 -16.15 0.96 -1.41
N ARG A 33 -16.82 1.43 -2.47
CA ARG A 33 -17.19 0.58 -3.61
C ARG A 33 -15.95 0.14 -4.39
N ASP A 34 -15.04 1.06 -4.67
CA ASP A 34 -13.82 0.80 -5.42
C ASP A 34 -12.92 -0.19 -4.66
N ILE A 35 -12.78 -0.02 -3.35
CA ILE A 35 -12.08 -0.95 -2.44
C ILE A 35 -12.71 -2.34 -2.47
N GLN A 36 -14.04 -2.45 -2.39
CA GLN A 36 -14.72 -3.74 -2.45
C GLN A 36 -14.51 -4.43 -3.81
N GLN A 37 -14.54 -3.66 -4.89
CA GLN A 37 -14.28 -4.17 -6.24
C GLN A 37 -12.83 -4.66 -6.38
N LEU A 38 -11.85 -3.91 -5.86
CA LEU A 38 -10.44 -4.31 -5.88
C LEU A 38 -10.19 -5.57 -5.04
N LYS A 39 -10.83 -5.72 -3.87
CA LYS A 39 -10.73 -6.96 -3.08
C LYS A 39 -11.25 -8.17 -3.85
N ALA A 40 -12.35 -8.02 -4.59
CA ALA A 40 -12.87 -9.09 -5.43
C ALA A 40 -11.92 -9.41 -6.60
N THR A 41 -11.30 -8.39 -7.21
CA THR A 41 -10.27 -8.57 -8.24
C THR A 41 -9.03 -9.27 -7.66
N GLU A 42 -8.54 -8.86 -6.49
CA GLU A 42 -7.41 -9.50 -5.80
C GLU A 42 -7.63 -11.00 -5.62
N GLN A 43 -8.82 -11.39 -5.13
CA GLN A 43 -9.16 -12.79 -4.91
C GLN A 43 -9.23 -13.59 -6.23
N LYS A 44 -9.75 -12.98 -7.30
CA LYS A 44 -9.78 -13.59 -8.63
C LYS A 44 -8.36 -13.79 -9.17
N THR A 45 -7.49 -12.79 -9.04
CA THR A 45 -6.10 -12.85 -9.49
C THR A 45 -5.32 -13.94 -8.74
N LYS A 46 -5.49 -14.05 -7.41
CA LYS A 46 -4.93 -15.17 -6.62
C LYS A 46 -5.38 -16.54 -7.16
N THR A 47 -6.67 -16.66 -7.49
CA THR A 47 -7.23 -17.91 -8.05
C THR A 47 -6.62 -18.22 -9.42
N LEU A 48 -6.43 -17.22 -10.28
CA LEU A 48 -5.80 -17.37 -11.60
C LEU A 48 -4.35 -17.83 -11.49
N ILE A 49 -3.55 -17.24 -10.58
CA ILE A 49 -2.17 -17.67 -10.30
C ILE A 49 -2.13 -19.17 -9.97
N GLN A 50 -3.03 -19.62 -9.07
CA GLN A 50 -3.09 -21.03 -8.67
C GLN A 50 -3.52 -21.96 -9.81
N GLN A 51 -4.49 -21.55 -10.62
CA GLN A 51 -4.95 -22.33 -11.78
C GLN A 51 -3.86 -22.47 -12.84
N SER A 52 -3.16 -21.38 -13.15
CA SER A 52 -2.05 -21.39 -14.11
C SER A 52 -0.87 -22.22 -13.60
N SER A 53 -0.54 -22.12 -12.31
CA SER A 53 0.50 -22.96 -11.68
C SER A 53 0.15 -24.46 -11.78
N LYS A 54 -1.08 -24.85 -11.46
CA LYS A 54 -1.55 -26.24 -11.61
C LYS A 54 -1.54 -26.72 -13.07
N ARG A 55 -1.83 -25.83 -14.03
CA ARG A 55 -1.77 -26.14 -15.47
C ARG A 55 -0.34 -26.40 -15.91
N ALA A 56 0.63 -25.63 -15.44
CA ALA A 56 2.04 -25.82 -15.71
C ALA A 56 2.53 -27.20 -15.24
N GLN A 57 2.07 -27.64 -14.05
CA GLN A 57 2.42 -28.95 -13.49
C GLN A 57 1.80 -30.13 -14.25
N ARG A 58 0.56 -29.98 -14.77
CA ARG A 58 -0.16 -31.08 -15.43
C ARG A 58 0.22 -31.28 -16.90
N ASN A 59 0.56 -30.20 -17.61
CA ASN A 59 0.82 -30.23 -19.05
C ASN A 59 2.23 -29.70 -19.36
N PRO A 60 3.25 -30.55 -19.43
CA PRO A 60 4.63 -30.14 -19.70
C PRO A 60 4.80 -29.38 -21.02
N SER A 61 4.01 -29.71 -22.04
CA SER A 61 4.03 -29.01 -23.34
C SER A 61 3.60 -27.55 -23.26
N MET A 62 2.77 -27.19 -22.28
CA MET A 62 2.25 -25.83 -22.06
C MET A 62 2.89 -25.15 -20.85
N ALA A 63 3.88 -25.78 -20.21
CA ALA A 63 4.48 -25.30 -18.97
C ALA A 63 5.14 -23.93 -19.13
N LYS A 64 5.82 -23.67 -20.26
CA LYS A 64 6.45 -22.37 -20.53
C LYS A 64 5.44 -21.23 -20.56
N GLN A 65 4.33 -21.41 -21.27
CA GLN A 65 3.26 -20.41 -21.35
C GLN A 65 2.55 -20.25 -20.00
N ALA A 66 2.22 -21.35 -19.33
CA ALA A 66 1.56 -21.30 -18.04
C ALA A 66 2.42 -20.61 -16.96
N ASN A 67 3.74 -20.81 -16.96
CA ASN A 67 4.66 -20.11 -16.07
C ASN A 67 4.78 -18.60 -16.39
N GLN A 68 4.64 -18.22 -17.66
CA GLN A 68 4.57 -16.81 -18.05
C GLN A 68 3.28 -16.16 -17.54
N ASP A 69 2.13 -16.84 -17.70
CA ASP A 69 0.83 -16.37 -17.19
C ASP A 69 0.87 -16.19 -15.66
N VAL A 70 1.51 -17.11 -14.93
CA VAL A 70 1.71 -17.01 -13.47
C VAL A 70 2.42 -15.73 -13.09
N ARG A 71 3.52 -15.38 -13.78
CA ARG A 71 4.27 -14.14 -13.51
C ARG A 71 3.47 -12.89 -13.86
N ILE A 72 2.73 -12.91 -14.97
CA ILE A 72 1.86 -11.79 -15.36
C ILE A 72 0.80 -11.54 -14.30
N PHE A 73 0.11 -12.60 -13.84
CA PHE A 73 -0.90 -12.46 -12.80
C PHE A 73 -0.31 -12.04 -11.44
N ALA A 74 0.93 -12.43 -11.13
CA ALA A 74 1.60 -11.97 -9.92
C ALA A 74 1.93 -10.47 -9.96
N ARG A 75 2.41 -9.93 -11.09
CA ARG A 75 2.59 -8.49 -11.27
C ARG A 75 1.26 -7.74 -11.13
N GLU A 76 0.20 -8.25 -11.74
CA GLU A 76 -1.14 -7.68 -11.59
C GLU A 76 -1.63 -7.70 -10.14
N LEU A 77 -1.33 -8.77 -9.40
CA LEU A 77 -1.68 -8.86 -7.97
C LEU A 77 -0.96 -7.79 -7.13
N ILE A 78 0.30 -7.49 -7.43
CA ILE A 78 1.06 -6.41 -6.78
C ILE A 78 0.37 -5.07 -7.06
N ARG A 79 0.03 -4.78 -8.32
CA ARG A 79 -0.65 -3.54 -8.73
C ARG A 79 -1.98 -3.36 -8.00
N VAL A 80 -2.81 -4.42 -7.96
CA VAL A 80 -4.10 -4.41 -7.25
C VAL A 80 -3.90 -4.15 -5.75
N ARG A 81 -2.89 -4.76 -5.12
CA ARG A 81 -2.55 -4.52 -3.70
C ARG A 81 -2.10 -3.08 -3.45
N LYS A 82 -1.19 -2.55 -4.28
CA LYS A 82 -0.74 -1.14 -4.20
C LYS A 82 -1.92 -0.17 -4.36
N GLN A 83 -2.78 -0.41 -5.35
CA GLN A 83 -3.98 0.41 -5.56
C GLN A 83 -4.94 0.34 -4.37
N ASN A 84 -5.20 -0.86 -3.84
CA ASN A 84 -6.06 -1.03 -2.67
C ASN A 84 -5.49 -0.29 -1.43
N ASN A 85 -4.19 -0.40 -1.17
CA ASN A 85 -3.53 0.33 -0.09
C ASN A 85 -3.65 1.85 -0.26
N ARG A 86 -3.42 2.37 -1.48
CA ARG A 86 -3.61 3.79 -1.78
C ARG A 86 -5.04 4.25 -1.49
N LEU A 87 -6.06 3.51 -1.94
CA LEU A 87 -7.46 3.86 -1.69
C LEU A 87 -7.82 3.80 -0.19
N MET A 88 -7.26 2.85 0.56
CA MET A 88 -7.46 2.75 2.01
C MET A 88 -6.87 3.96 2.74
N THR A 89 -5.64 4.35 2.42
CA THR A 89 -5.00 5.56 2.96
C THR A 89 -5.80 6.80 2.62
N SER A 90 -6.27 6.90 1.38
CA SER A 90 -7.12 8.00 0.91
C SER A 90 -8.44 8.08 1.68
N LYS A 91 -9.06 6.94 1.99
CA LYS A 91 -10.27 6.88 2.82
C LYS A 91 -9.99 7.37 4.24
N ALA A 92 -8.85 7.00 4.82
CA ALA A 92 -8.45 7.47 6.15
C ALA A 92 -8.23 9.00 6.17
N GLN A 93 -7.52 9.54 5.17
CA GLN A 93 -7.35 10.99 4.98
C GLN A 93 -8.69 11.70 4.84
N LEU A 94 -9.64 11.15 4.08
CA LEU A 94 -10.98 11.73 3.95
C LEU A 94 -11.76 11.79 5.27
N ASN A 95 -11.66 10.73 6.08
CA ASN A 95 -12.30 10.69 7.39
C ASN A 95 -11.66 11.71 8.35
N SER A 96 -10.33 11.87 8.29
CA SER A 96 -9.60 12.92 9.01
C SER A 96 -10.12 14.31 8.63
N VAL A 97 -10.19 14.62 7.33
CA VAL A 97 -10.76 15.87 6.81
C VAL A 97 -12.20 16.05 7.30
N GLN A 98 -13.03 15.00 7.29
CA GLN A 98 -14.41 15.09 7.77
C GLN A 98 -14.47 15.54 9.23
N MET A 99 -13.63 14.98 10.10
CA MET A 99 -13.59 15.31 11.51
C MET A 99 -13.13 16.76 11.71
N GLN A 100 -12.01 17.13 11.10
CA GLN A 100 -11.43 18.48 11.21
C GLN A 100 -12.37 19.57 10.66
N VAL A 101 -13.08 19.30 9.55
CA VAL A 101 -14.08 20.24 9.01
C VAL A 101 -15.25 20.40 9.98
N ASN A 102 -15.75 19.30 10.56
CA ASN A 102 -16.84 19.37 11.53
C ASN A 102 -16.44 20.11 12.81
N GLU A 103 -15.20 19.93 13.26
CA GLU A 103 -14.60 20.69 14.34
C GLU A 103 -14.55 22.18 14.00
N ALA A 104 -13.99 22.57 12.85
CA ALA A 104 -13.89 23.97 12.43
C ALA A 104 -15.27 24.68 12.38
N PHE A 105 -16.29 24.01 11.86
CA PHE A 105 -17.66 24.56 11.89
C PHE A 105 -18.26 24.63 13.30
N SER A 106 -17.86 23.75 14.21
CA SER A 106 -18.33 23.77 15.60
C SER A 106 -17.65 24.89 16.39
N VAL A 107 -16.35 25.08 16.20
CA VAL A 107 -15.59 26.23 16.72
C VAL A 107 -16.22 27.54 16.25
N ARG A 108 -16.54 27.69 14.96
CA ARG A 108 -17.27 28.86 14.44
C ARG A 108 -18.56 29.15 15.19
N LYS A 109 -19.32 28.10 15.51
CA LYS A 109 -20.61 28.25 16.19
C LYS A 109 -20.45 28.73 17.63
N ILE A 110 -19.35 28.37 18.29
CA ILE A 110 -19.05 28.72 19.68
C ILE A 110 -18.36 30.08 19.76
N GLU A 111 -17.27 30.27 19.00
CA GLU A 111 -16.40 31.45 19.07
C GLU A 111 -16.80 32.56 18.10
N GLY A 112 -17.66 32.27 17.12
CA GLY A 112 -18.05 33.21 16.06
C GLY A 112 -17.03 33.33 14.91
N SER A 113 -15.78 32.91 15.12
CA SER A 113 -14.71 32.90 14.12
C SER A 113 -14.31 31.50 13.67
N ILE A 114 -13.91 31.36 12.41
CA ILE A 114 -13.19 30.17 11.92
C ILE A 114 -11.70 30.49 11.94
N LYS A 115 -10.91 29.55 12.46
CA LYS A 115 -9.46 29.54 12.26
C LYS A 115 -9.14 28.70 11.01
N ALA A 116 -8.32 29.25 10.11
CA ALA A 116 -7.83 28.49 8.98
C ALA A 116 -6.93 27.34 9.46
N SER A 117 -7.07 26.17 8.83
CA SER A 117 -6.30 24.97 9.15
C SER A 117 -5.42 24.54 7.97
N THR A 118 -4.12 24.65 8.17
CA THR A 118 -3.10 24.15 7.24
C THR A 118 -3.12 22.61 7.14
N GLY A 119 -3.55 21.92 8.21
CA GLY A 119 -3.72 20.46 8.22
C GLY A 119 -4.82 20.00 7.26
N ILE A 120 -6.01 20.62 7.34
CA ILE A 120 -7.12 20.35 6.41
C ILE A 120 -6.67 20.64 4.97
N MET A 121 -5.95 21.75 4.77
CA MET A 121 -5.44 22.14 3.47
C MET A 121 -4.48 21.08 2.88
N LYS A 122 -3.54 20.55 3.67
CA LYS A 122 -2.61 19.50 3.22
C LYS A 122 -3.36 18.21 2.85
N ASP A 123 -4.26 17.75 3.70
CA ASP A 123 -5.03 16.52 3.47
C ASP A 123 -5.96 16.64 2.25
N VAL A 124 -6.62 17.79 2.06
CA VAL A 124 -7.45 18.03 0.88
C VAL A 124 -6.58 18.07 -0.38
N ASN A 125 -5.38 18.67 -0.32
CA ASN A 125 -4.47 18.74 -1.46
C ASN A 125 -3.89 17.36 -1.85
N SER A 126 -3.60 16.47 -0.89
CA SER A 126 -3.22 15.09 -1.22
C SER A 126 -4.38 14.35 -1.90
N LEU A 127 -5.61 14.57 -1.43
CA LEU A 127 -6.81 13.92 -1.98
C LEU A 127 -7.21 14.41 -3.37
N VAL A 128 -6.94 15.68 -3.73
CA VAL A 128 -7.18 16.21 -5.09
C VAL A 128 -6.34 15.49 -6.15
N ARG A 129 -5.15 15.00 -5.78
CA ARG A 129 -4.23 14.30 -6.69
C ARG A 129 -4.68 12.88 -7.05
N LEU A 130 -5.64 12.32 -6.33
CA LEU A 130 -6.21 11.00 -6.64
C LEU A 130 -7.18 11.12 -7.83
N PRO A 131 -6.93 10.46 -8.97
CA PRO A 131 -7.78 10.54 -10.15
C PRO A 131 -9.26 10.21 -9.85
N GLU A 132 -9.50 9.33 -8.89
CA GLU A 132 -10.83 8.91 -8.48
C GLU A 132 -11.61 10.03 -7.76
N LEU A 133 -10.93 11.03 -7.19
CA LEU A 133 -11.51 12.06 -6.32
C LEU A 133 -11.29 13.49 -6.82
N THR A 134 -10.45 13.70 -7.83
CA THR A 134 -10.00 15.03 -8.28
C THR A 134 -11.14 16.04 -8.46
N GLY A 135 -12.23 15.67 -9.13
CA GLY A 135 -13.34 16.59 -9.40
C GLY A 135 -14.06 17.06 -8.14
N THR A 136 -14.47 16.11 -7.30
CA THR A 136 -15.24 16.37 -6.07
C THR A 136 -14.38 16.99 -4.98
N MET A 137 -13.07 16.71 -4.92
CA MET A 137 -12.15 17.31 -3.96
C MET A 137 -11.79 18.75 -4.32
N ARG A 138 -11.72 19.09 -5.61
CA ARG A 138 -11.63 20.51 -6.02
C ARG A 138 -12.86 21.29 -5.62
N GLU A 139 -14.05 20.71 -5.77
CA GLU A 139 -15.28 21.35 -5.27
C GLU A 139 -15.25 21.52 -3.75
N LEU A 140 -14.88 20.48 -3.01
CA LEU A 140 -14.73 20.54 -1.56
C LEU A 140 -13.72 21.61 -1.14
N SER A 141 -12.56 21.67 -1.79
CA SER A 141 -11.53 22.68 -1.55
C SER A 141 -12.08 24.10 -1.77
N SER A 142 -12.79 24.33 -2.87
CA SER A 142 -13.43 25.62 -3.13
C SER A 142 -14.46 26.01 -2.06
N GLU A 143 -15.28 25.07 -1.60
CA GLU A 143 -16.26 25.33 -0.53
C GLU A 143 -15.58 25.60 0.82
N LEU A 144 -14.49 24.90 1.13
CA LEU A 144 -13.70 25.14 2.34
C LEU A 144 -12.97 26.49 2.31
N MET A 145 -12.46 26.92 1.14
CA MET A 145 -11.91 28.27 0.94
C MET A 145 -12.98 29.34 1.16
N LYS A 146 -14.17 29.19 0.55
CA LYS A 146 -15.29 30.13 0.75
C LYS A 146 -15.76 30.18 2.20
N ALA A 147 -15.63 29.08 2.93
CA ALA A 147 -15.94 29.03 4.36
C ALA A 147 -14.84 29.66 5.24
N GLY A 148 -13.66 29.96 4.70
CA GLY A 148 -12.50 30.46 5.44
C GLY A 148 -11.79 29.39 6.28
N ILE A 149 -12.05 28.10 6.00
CA ILE A 149 -11.45 26.97 6.73
C ILE A 149 -10.05 26.67 6.20
N ILE A 150 -9.83 26.87 4.90
CA ILE A 150 -8.52 26.77 4.27
C ILE A 150 -8.20 28.08 3.58
N GLU A 151 -6.92 28.42 3.52
CA GLU A 151 -6.43 29.60 2.81
C GLU A 151 -6.42 29.35 1.30
N GLU A 152 -6.40 30.44 0.53
CA GLU A 152 -6.24 30.37 -0.92
C GLU A 152 -4.90 29.71 -1.21
N MET A 153 -4.95 28.52 -1.84
CA MET A 153 -3.74 27.82 -2.21
C MET A 153 -3.00 28.68 -3.25
N LEU A 154 -1.93 29.36 -2.86
CA LEU A 154 -0.88 29.71 -3.81
C LEU A 154 -0.40 28.38 -4.40
N ASP A 155 -0.27 28.33 -5.72
CA ASP A 155 -0.01 27.13 -6.51
C ASP A 155 1.41 26.57 -6.29
N ASP A 156 1.78 26.34 -5.03
CA ASP A 156 2.98 25.62 -4.61
C ASP A 156 2.76 24.14 -4.92
N THR A 157 2.89 23.85 -6.20
CA THR A 157 2.95 22.53 -6.83
C THR A 157 4.22 21.75 -6.45
N LEU A 158 4.94 22.18 -5.41
CA LEU A 158 6.19 21.59 -4.93
C LEU A 158 5.97 20.99 -3.54
N GLY A 159 5.41 19.77 -3.49
CA GLY A 159 5.22 19.07 -2.22
C GLY A 159 4.97 17.58 -2.44
N GLU A 160 6.06 16.82 -2.41
CA GLU A 160 6.21 15.36 -2.32
C GLU A 160 5.37 14.50 -3.28
N ASN A 161 6.05 14.09 -4.35
CA ASN A 161 5.61 13.20 -5.42
C ASN A 161 5.49 11.72 -4.98
N GLU A 162 5.24 11.44 -3.70
CA GLU A 162 5.31 10.07 -3.15
C GLU A 162 4.09 9.19 -3.52
N MET A 163 2.98 9.78 -3.98
CA MET A 163 1.78 9.01 -4.33
C MET A 163 1.70 8.63 -5.83
N LEU A 164 2.65 9.11 -6.64
CA LEU A 164 2.77 8.76 -8.05
C LEU A 164 4.06 7.99 -8.26
N GLU A 165 4.21 6.86 -7.55
CA GLU A 165 5.07 5.78 -8.06
C GLU A 165 4.50 5.40 -9.42
N GLY A 166 5.11 5.95 -10.48
CA GLY A 166 4.91 5.48 -11.84
C GLY A 166 5.24 3.99 -11.91
N GLU A 167 4.77 3.34 -12.98
CA GLU A 167 5.01 1.94 -13.31
C GLU A 167 6.52 1.62 -13.42
N ALA A 168 7.25 1.68 -12.30
CA ALA A 168 8.52 1.00 -12.16
C ALA A 168 8.20 -0.48 -12.27
N ASP A 169 8.88 -1.16 -13.19
CA ASP A 169 8.80 -2.62 -13.32
C ASP A 169 8.86 -3.23 -11.92
N GLU A 170 7.80 -3.95 -11.53
CA GLU A 170 7.77 -4.58 -10.21
C GLU A 170 9.00 -5.48 -10.10
N ALA A 171 9.85 -5.22 -9.10
CA ALA A 171 11.10 -5.93 -8.93
C ALA A 171 10.82 -7.45 -8.97
N GLU A 172 11.61 -8.21 -9.74
CA GLU A 172 11.37 -9.65 -9.88
C GLU A 172 11.35 -10.36 -8.51
N GLU A 173 12.10 -9.85 -7.54
CA GLU A 173 12.05 -10.29 -6.15
C GLU A 173 10.67 -10.10 -5.48
N GLU A 174 9.97 -9.00 -5.75
CA GLU A 174 8.62 -8.75 -5.22
C GLU A 174 7.62 -9.73 -5.85
N VAL A 175 7.76 -9.99 -7.15
CA VAL A 175 6.96 -10.99 -7.88
C VAL A 175 7.16 -12.38 -7.28
N ASP A 176 8.41 -12.79 -7.04
CA ASP A 176 8.73 -14.10 -6.46
C ASP A 176 8.23 -14.24 -5.02
N LYS A 177 8.32 -13.17 -4.21
CA LYS A 177 7.73 -13.14 -2.86
C LYS A 177 6.23 -13.39 -2.90
N VAL A 178 5.49 -12.66 -3.75
CA VAL A 178 4.04 -12.81 -3.90
C VAL A 178 3.65 -14.19 -4.43
N LEU A 179 4.41 -14.73 -5.39
CA LEU A 179 4.19 -16.10 -5.87
C LEU A 179 4.38 -17.13 -4.77
N SER A 180 5.43 -16.95 -3.94
CA SER A 180 5.68 -17.85 -2.81
C SER A 180 4.54 -17.80 -1.79
N GLU A 181 4.00 -16.60 -1.48
CA GLU A 181 2.86 -16.42 -0.57
C GLU A 181 1.61 -17.14 -1.10
N VAL A 182 1.21 -16.84 -2.34
CA VAL A 182 -0.05 -17.33 -2.92
C VAL A 182 -0.04 -18.84 -3.17
N LEU A 183 1.13 -19.40 -3.53
CA LEU A 183 1.26 -20.83 -3.81
C LEU A 183 1.47 -21.65 -2.53
N LYS A 184 2.14 -21.12 -1.50
CA LYS A 184 2.29 -21.80 -0.19
C LYS A 184 0.97 -21.94 0.57
N ASP A 185 0.09 -20.94 0.47
CA ASP A 185 -1.21 -20.90 1.19
C ASP A 185 -2.19 -22.05 0.86
N ARG A 186 -1.87 -22.93 -0.10
CA ARG A 186 -2.70 -24.10 -0.45
C ARG A 186 -1.96 -25.38 -0.82
N LEU A 187 -0.65 -25.50 -0.54
CA LEU A 187 -0.10 -26.85 -0.47
C LEU A 187 -0.78 -27.55 0.72
N PRO A 188 -1.43 -28.72 0.56
CA PRO A 188 -1.83 -29.51 1.72
C PRO A 188 -0.59 -29.73 2.60
N PRO A 189 -0.72 -29.87 3.94
CA PRO A 189 0.38 -30.21 4.84
C PRO A 189 0.83 -31.66 4.60
N SER A 190 1.32 -31.90 3.40
CA SER A 190 1.78 -33.16 2.86
C SER A 190 3.13 -32.84 2.27
N LYS A 191 4.11 -32.90 3.16
CA LYS A 191 5.56 -32.90 2.94
C LYS A 191 6.22 -31.52 2.79
N ALA A 192 7.14 -31.30 3.73
CA ALA A 192 8.23 -30.33 3.79
C ALA A 192 7.88 -28.91 4.26
N LYS A 193 8.09 -28.65 5.55
CA LYS A 193 9.44 -28.28 6.00
C LYS A 193 9.66 -28.81 7.42
N GLU A 194 10.61 -29.72 7.59
CA GLU A 194 11.35 -29.80 8.84
C GLU A 194 11.85 -28.39 9.13
N GLU A 195 11.62 -27.93 10.35
CA GLU A 195 12.21 -26.70 10.86
C GLU A 195 13.73 -26.87 10.83
N GLU A 196 14.36 -26.43 9.75
CA GLU A 196 15.75 -25.99 9.77
C GLU A 196 15.81 -24.80 10.73
N LEU A 197 16.10 -25.11 11.99
CA LEU A 197 16.68 -24.19 12.93
C LEU A 197 17.90 -23.50 12.27
N PRO A 198 18.17 -22.23 12.62
CA PRO A 198 19.22 -21.44 11.99
C PRO A 198 20.55 -22.19 12.04
N SER A 199 21.16 -22.35 10.87
CA SER A 199 22.51 -22.90 10.70
C SER A 199 23.49 -22.10 11.54
N ALA A 200 24.08 -22.75 12.54
CA ALA A 200 25.31 -22.30 13.17
C ALA A 200 26.40 -22.15 12.09
N PRO A 201 27.37 -21.22 12.26
CA PRO A 201 28.43 -21.02 11.28
C PRO A 201 29.19 -22.33 11.04
N GLN A 202 29.26 -22.76 9.78
CA GLN A 202 30.22 -23.76 9.34
C GLN A 202 31.61 -23.16 9.46
N ALA A 203 32.30 -23.48 10.54
CA ALA A 203 33.74 -23.33 10.69
C ALA A 203 34.15 -24.43 11.67
N GLU A 204 34.44 -25.64 11.17
CA GLU A 204 35.13 -26.67 11.97
C GLU A 204 35.68 -27.87 11.17
N GLU A 205 35.43 -28.00 9.85
CA GLU A 205 36.06 -29.10 9.07
C GLU A 205 37.48 -28.79 8.55
N GLU A 206 37.94 -27.54 8.55
CA GLU A 206 39.34 -27.21 8.17
C GLU A 206 40.32 -27.23 9.36
N GLU A 207 39.86 -27.15 10.62
CA GLU A 207 40.75 -27.13 11.79
C GLU A 207 41.18 -28.54 12.27
N GLU A 208 40.41 -29.59 11.98
CA GLU A 208 40.77 -30.96 12.38
C GLU A 208 41.90 -31.56 11.51
N ASP A 209 41.92 -31.27 10.21
CA ASP A 209 42.98 -31.75 9.31
C ASP A 209 44.34 -31.08 9.60
N ASP A 210 44.33 -29.77 9.91
CA ASP A 210 45.54 -29.01 10.27
C ASP A 210 46.13 -29.47 11.63
N GLN A 211 45.28 -29.86 12.59
CA GLN A 211 45.75 -30.40 13.88
C GLN A 211 46.35 -31.82 13.73
N ALA A 212 45.79 -32.65 12.84
CA ALA A 212 46.28 -33.99 12.58
C ALA A 212 47.66 -33.99 11.91
N GLU A 213 47.87 -33.14 10.90
CA GLU A 213 49.18 -32.97 10.25
C GLU A 213 50.23 -32.39 11.20
N MET A 214 49.86 -31.41 12.03
CA MET A 214 50.78 -30.82 13.01
C MET A 214 51.24 -31.83 14.07
N LEU A 215 50.34 -32.69 14.55
CA LEU A 215 50.66 -33.78 15.48
C LEU A 215 51.56 -34.85 14.85
N ALA A 216 51.37 -35.17 13.56
CA ALA A 216 52.23 -36.09 12.82
C ALA A 216 53.65 -35.53 12.67
N GLN A 217 53.78 -34.23 12.38
CA GLN A 217 55.08 -33.55 12.27
C GLN A 217 55.83 -33.48 13.61
N MET A 218 55.11 -33.31 14.72
CA MET A 218 55.68 -33.35 16.08
C MET A 218 56.16 -34.76 16.48
N ARG A 219 55.46 -35.81 16.05
CA ARG A 219 55.89 -37.21 16.28
C ARG A 219 57.16 -37.55 15.52
N GLY A 220 57.29 -37.14 14.24
CA GLY A 220 58.50 -37.36 13.45
C GLY A 220 59.74 -36.65 14.02
N ARG A 221 59.58 -35.44 14.57
CA ARG A 221 60.68 -34.73 15.25
C ARG A 221 61.11 -35.39 16.56
N LEU A 222 60.18 -36.02 17.29
CA LEU A 222 60.49 -36.73 18.53
C LEU A 222 61.18 -38.08 18.28
N GLU A 223 60.88 -38.76 17.18
CA GLU A 223 61.59 -39.98 16.78
C GLU A 223 63.02 -39.70 16.31
N ALA A 224 63.25 -38.59 15.61
CA ALA A 224 64.60 -38.16 15.21
C ALA A 224 65.51 -37.76 16.40
N LEU A 225 64.95 -37.53 17.59
CA LEU A 225 65.68 -37.29 18.83
C LEU A 225 65.91 -38.56 19.67
N LYS A 226 65.35 -39.70 19.23
CA LYS A 226 65.51 -41.02 19.87
C LYS A 226 66.50 -41.94 19.16
N SER A 227 67.13 -41.49 18.06
CA SER A 227 68.25 -42.16 17.38
C SER A 227 69.58 -41.52 17.73
#